data_AF-Q8FA06-F1
#
_entry.id   AF-Q8FA06-F1
#
_cell.length_a   1.000
_cell.length_b   1.000
_cell.length_c   1.000
_cell.angle_alpha   90.00
_cell.angle_beta   90.00
_cell.angle_gamma   90.00
#
_symmetry.space_group_name_H-M   'P 1'
#
loop_
_entity.id
_entity.type
_entity.pdbx_description
1 polymer ?
#
loop_
_entity_poly.entity_id
_entity_poly.type
_entity_poly.pdbx_seq_one_letter_code
_entity_poly.pdbx_strand_id
1 'polypeptide(L)'
;MDGIALFTSQGLYFIFKWIHFLAGVAWIGLLWYINFVQGSFFAETDADTKKKATQQLVPRVLWWFRWGAMFTFLSGWCMIIHQIINGATLSSGQWLAIILGGGLLGSLMWFNVWFVIWPAQKVVIASAKGETTENPAPRAARGLLASRTNTLLSIPMLFLMGAARNLSISFDVTSAEAHTFLGVILGILAIVEINALTAIPESASFKPIKTVKGVITSGFILCLIIYVLLEALL
;
A
#
# COMPACT_ATOMS: atom_id res chain seq x y z
N MET A 1 -32.91 19.41 19.76
CA MET A 1 -31.57 19.95 19.45
C MET A 1 -31.01 19.10 18.34
N ASP A 2 -31.00 19.61 17.12
CA ASP A 2 -30.29 18.96 16.02
C ASP A 2 -28.85 18.76 16.45
N GLY A 3 -28.41 17.50 16.53
CA GLY A 3 -27.09 17.15 17.03
C GLY A 3 -26.01 17.80 16.16
N ILE A 4 -24.85 18.09 16.77
CA ILE A 4 -23.66 18.57 16.05
C ILE A 4 -23.41 17.62 14.87
N ALA A 5 -23.34 18.16 13.65
CA ALA A 5 -23.29 17.37 12.40
C ALA A 5 -22.19 16.28 12.41
N LEU A 6 -21.08 16.56 13.10
CA LEU A 6 -19.94 15.67 13.28
C LEU A 6 -20.27 14.38 14.06
N PHE A 7 -21.26 14.42 14.94
CA PHE A 7 -21.69 13.28 15.77
C PHE A 7 -22.82 12.47 15.13
N THR A 8 -23.22 12.79 13.90
CA THR A 8 -24.13 11.96 13.11
C THR A 8 -23.37 10.79 12.47
N SER A 9 -24.09 9.76 12.00
CA SER A 9 -23.50 8.65 11.24
C SER A 9 -22.68 9.14 10.03
N GLN A 10 -23.17 10.16 9.31
CA GLN A 10 -22.47 10.77 8.18
C GLN A 10 -21.27 11.63 8.62
N GLY A 11 -21.38 12.31 9.76
CA GLY A 11 -20.28 13.04 10.38
C GLY A 11 -19.12 12.11 10.77
N LEU A 12 -19.41 10.96 11.38
CA LEU A 12 -18.41 9.95 11.70
C LEU A 12 -17.75 9.37 10.44
N TYR A 13 -18.53 9.05 9.41
CA TYR A 13 -18.00 8.63 8.11
C TYR A 13 -17.05 9.68 7.52
N PHE A 14 -17.42 10.97 7.61
CA PHE A 14 -16.57 12.07 7.16
C PHE A 14 -15.28 12.19 7.98
N ILE A 15 -15.32 12.03 9.31
CA ILE A 15 -14.10 12.03 10.15
C ILE A 15 -13.15 10.92 9.71
N PHE A 16 -13.65 9.69 9.51
CA PHE A 16 -12.81 8.60 9.04
C PHE A 16 -12.22 8.91 7.66
N LYS A 17 -13.00 9.50 6.75
CA LYS A 17 -12.50 9.94 5.44
C LYS A 17 -11.40 10.99 5.56
N TRP A 18 -11.56 11.96 6.45
CA TRP A 18 -10.58 13.01 6.67
C TRP A 18 -9.26 12.47 7.25
N ILE A 19 -9.37 11.57 8.25
CA ILE A 19 -8.21 10.84 8.79
C ILE A 19 -7.54 10.01 7.69
N HIS A 20 -8.32 9.28 6.90
CA HIS A 20 -7.83 8.44 5.80
C HIS A 20 -7.06 9.27 4.78
N PHE A 21 -7.57 10.44 4.41
CA PHE A 21 -6.91 11.34 3.47
C PHE A 21 -5.57 11.84 4.00
N LEU A 22 -5.54 12.39 5.21
CA LEU A 22 -4.31 12.92 5.81
C LEU A 22 -3.25 11.83 6.03
N ALA A 23 -3.66 10.68 6.58
CA ALA A 23 -2.78 9.55 6.82
C ALA A 23 -2.30 8.92 5.50
N GLY A 24 -3.17 8.86 4.49
CA GLY A 24 -2.87 8.31 3.17
C GLY A 24 -1.82 9.12 2.44
N VAL A 25 -1.92 10.46 2.49
CA VAL A 25 -0.90 11.38 1.95
C VAL A 25 0.45 11.13 2.62
N ALA A 26 0.48 11.05 3.95
CA ALA A 26 1.72 10.75 4.68
C ALA A 26 2.28 9.38 4.32
N TRP A 27 1.43 8.35 4.24
CA TRP A 27 1.87 6.98 3.97
C TRP A 27 2.42 6.83 2.55
N ILE A 28 1.62 7.14 1.53
CA ILE A 28 2.00 6.92 0.13
C ILE A 28 3.06 7.93 -0.30
N GLY A 29 3.00 9.17 0.20
CA GLY A 29 4.06 10.16 -0.02
C GLY A 29 5.41 9.69 0.51
N LEU A 30 5.46 9.13 1.73
CA LEU A 30 6.71 8.60 2.28
C LEU A 30 7.14 7.29 1.61
N LEU A 31 6.21 6.45 1.18
CA LEU A 31 6.51 5.27 0.36
C LEU A 31 7.29 5.66 -0.90
N TRP A 32 6.75 6.65 -1.63
CA TRP A 32 7.36 7.16 -2.86
C TRP A 32 8.67 7.91 -2.58
N TYR A 33 8.76 8.69 -1.49
CA TYR A 33 10.01 9.29 -1.06
C TYR A 33 11.11 8.25 -0.84
N ILE A 34 10.83 7.19 -0.07
CA ILE A 34 11.79 6.12 0.23
C ILE A 34 12.28 5.46 -1.07
N ASN A 35 11.36 5.22 -2.00
CA ASN A 35 11.61 4.45 -3.21
C ASN A 35 12.19 5.28 -4.37
N PHE A 36 11.80 6.54 -4.53
CA PHE A 36 12.17 7.37 -5.68
C PHE A 36 13.31 8.34 -5.35
N VAL A 37 13.46 8.74 -4.09
CA VAL A 37 14.38 9.79 -3.67
C VAL A 37 15.46 9.25 -2.74
N GLN A 38 15.07 8.72 -1.57
CA GLN A 38 16.03 8.33 -0.53
C GLN A 38 17.02 7.26 -1.00
N GLY A 39 16.53 6.24 -1.72
CA GLY A 39 17.38 5.16 -2.24
C GLY A 39 18.47 5.65 -3.20
N SER A 40 18.13 6.58 -4.11
CA SER A 40 19.07 7.19 -5.06
C SER A 40 20.11 8.03 -4.33
N PHE A 41 19.66 8.88 -3.40
CA PHE A 41 20.55 9.68 -2.55
C PHE A 41 21.57 8.81 -1.80
N PHE A 42 21.13 7.67 -1.23
CA PHE A 42 22.00 6.73 -0.53
C PHE A 42 22.97 5.94 -1.43
N ALA A 43 22.76 5.95 -2.74
CA ALA A 43 23.67 5.33 -3.71
C ALA A 43 24.80 6.28 -4.13
N GLU A 44 24.55 7.59 -4.07
CA GLU A 44 25.48 8.64 -4.53
C GLU A 44 26.28 9.28 -3.40
N THR A 45 25.91 8.99 -2.15
CA THR A 45 26.47 9.61 -0.94
C THR A 45 27.55 8.74 -0.28
N ASP A 46 28.53 9.38 0.37
CA ASP A 46 29.60 8.71 1.11
C ASP A 46 29.09 7.90 2.33
N ALA A 47 29.94 7.01 2.84
CA ALA A 47 29.58 6.08 3.90
C ALA A 47 29.22 6.77 5.23
N ASP A 48 29.89 7.86 5.60
CA ASP A 48 29.64 8.57 6.86
C ASP A 48 28.30 9.29 6.83
N THR A 49 28.02 10.01 5.74
CA THR A 49 26.74 10.69 5.55
C THR A 49 25.57 9.69 5.50
N LYS A 50 25.74 8.57 4.79
CA LYS A 50 24.73 7.49 4.74
C LYS A 50 24.48 6.88 6.12
N LYS A 51 25.53 6.67 6.91
CA LYS A 51 25.42 6.17 8.29
C LYS A 51 24.66 7.15 9.17
N LYS A 52 25.01 8.45 9.16
CA LYS A 52 24.30 9.50 9.91
C LYS A 52 22.83 9.60 9.51
N ALA A 53 22.52 9.57 8.22
CA ALA A 53 21.13 9.56 7.73
C ALA A 53 20.37 8.31 8.21
N THR A 54 21.00 7.13 8.19
CA THR A 54 20.40 5.88 8.68
C THR A 54 20.12 5.93 10.19
N GLN A 55 20.99 6.58 10.96
CA GLN A 55 20.81 6.73 12.42
C GLN A 55 19.74 7.76 12.79
N GLN A 56 19.56 8.81 11.97
CA GLN A 56 18.78 9.99 12.35
C GLN A 56 17.56 10.21 11.47
N LEU A 57 17.71 10.23 10.14
CA LEU A 57 16.62 10.52 9.22
C LEU A 57 15.66 9.32 9.07
N VAL A 58 16.23 8.14 8.81
CA VAL A 58 15.44 6.92 8.52
C VAL A 58 14.45 6.56 9.64
N PRO A 59 14.80 6.59 10.94
CA PRO A 59 13.84 6.28 12.01
C PRO A 59 12.65 7.26 12.04
N ARG A 60 12.89 8.55 11.75
CA ARG A 60 11.84 9.59 11.72
C ARG A 60 10.90 9.39 10.53
N VAL A 61 11.47 9.10 9.35
CA VAL A 61 10.71 8.75 8.13
C VAL A 61 9.85 7.52 8.38
N LEU A 62 10.43 6.46 8.95
CA LEU A 62 9.73 5.20 9.20
C LEU A 62 8.62 5.33 10.24
N TRP A 63 8.76 6.23 11.22
CA TRP A 63 7.70 6.48 12.18
C TRP A 63 6.42 6.98 11.50
N TRP A 64 6.53 8.05 10.71
CA TRP A 64 5.41 8.60 9.94
C TRP A 64 4.89 7.63 8.89
N PHE A 65 5.78 6.91 8.22
CA PHE A 65 5.39 5.88 7.24
C PHE A 65 4.53 4.77 7.87
N ARG A 66 4.93 4.25 9.04
CA ARG A 66 4.23 3.18 9.76
C ARG A 66 2.85 3.60 10.27
N TRP A 67 2.76 4.76 10.88
CA TRP A 67 1.49 5.24 11.45
C TRP A 67 0.58 5.85 10.41
N GLY A 68 1.13 6.50 9.39
CA GLY A 68 0.38 6.82 8.18
C GLY A 68 -0.30 5.57 7.62
N ALA A 69 0.44 4.47 7.49
CA ALA A 69 -0.13 3.19 7.06
C ALA A 69 -1.24 2.68 7.99
N MET A 70 -0.99 2.66 9.30
CA MET A 70 -1.95 2.16 10.29
C MET A 70 -3.25 2.98 10.29
N PHE A 71 -3.16 4.30 10.34
CA PHE A 71 -4.34 5.16 10.37
C PHE A 71 -5.11 5.11 9.06
N THR A 72 -4.41 5.02 7.91
CA THR A 72 -5.07 4.82 6.61
C THR A 72 -5.83 3.49 6.57
N PHE A 73 -5.19 2.39 6.98
CA PHE A 73 -5.80 1.07 7.02
C PHE A 73 -7.05 1.05 7.90
N LEU A 74 -6.94 1.49 9.16
CA LEU A 74 -8.05 1.46 10.10
C LEU A 74 -9.22 2.34 9.64
N SER A 75 -8.94 3.60 9.26
CA SER A 75 -9.99 4.51 8.78
C SER A 75 -10.66 4.02 7.49
N GLY A 76 -9.90 3.40 6.59
CA GLY A 76 -10.41 2.82 5.35
C GLY A 76 -11.40 1.69 5.61
N TRP A 77 -11.02 0.73 6.46
CA TRP A 77 -11.91 -0.36 6.83
C TRP A 77 -13.11 0.10 7.65
N CYS A 78 -12.96 1.09 8.54
CA CYS A 78 -14.10 1.70 9.24
C CYS A 78 -15.11 2.30 8.25
N MET A 79 -14.66 2.98 7.18
CA MET A 79 -15.55 3.51 6.15
C MET A 79 -16.26 2.41 5.34
N ILE A 80 -15.56 1.34 4.98
CA ILE A 80 -16.15 0.20 4.25
C ILE A 80 -17.19 -0.51 5.12
N ILE A 81 -16.85 -0.80 6.38
CA ILE A 81 -17.77 -1.44 7.35
C ILE A 81 -18.99 -0.55 7.59
N HIS A 82 -18.79 0.75 7.75
CA HIS A 82 -19.89 1.71 7.88
C HIS A 82 -20.86 1.62 6.69
N GLN A 83 -20.35 1.62 5.46
CA GLN A 83 -21.19 1.51 4.26
C GLN A 83 -21.93 0.16 4.18
N ILE A 84 -21.29 -0.95 4.57
CA ILE A 84 -21.92 -2.28 4.62
C ILE A 84 -23.07 -2.31 5.64
N ILE A 85 -22.85 -1.78 6.84
CA ILE A 85 -23.89 -1.70 7.89
C ILE A 85 -25.06 -0.81 7.43
N ASN A 86 -24.81 0.18 6.58
CA ASN A 86 -25.83 1.06 5.98
C ASN A 86 -26.39 0.50 4.65
N GLY A 87 -26.24 -0.80 4.38
CA GLY A 87 -26.93 -1.50 3.30
C GLY A 87 -26.15 -1.65 1.99
N ALA A 88 -24.86 -1.27 1.94
CA ALA A 88 -24.03 -1.60 0.78
C ALA A 88 -23.78 -3.11 0.72
N THR A 89 -24.12 -3.73 -0.41
CA THR A 89 -23.88 -5.14 -0.70
C THR A 89 -22.99 -5.28 -1.94
N LEU A 90 -22.52 -6.50 -2.21
CA LEU A 90 -21.77 -6.77 -3.44
C LEU A 90 -22.66 -6.74 -4.70
N SER A 91 -23.98 -6.79 -4.52
CA SER A 91 -24.97 -6.68 -5.60
C SER A 91 -25.61 -5.29 -5.73
N SER A 92 -25.31 -4.35 -4.83
CA SER A 92 -25.87 -2.99 -4.86
C SER A 92 -25.08 -2.06 -5.79
N GLY A 93 -24.44 -2.60 -6.82
CA GLY A 93 -23.59 -1.90 -7.77
C GLY A 93 -22.08 -2.08 -7.53
N GLN A 94 -21.29 -1.60 -8.50
CA GLN A 94 -19.84 -1.83 -8.57
C GLN A 94 -19.01 -1.24 -7.42
N TRP A 95 -19.51 -0.22 -6.70
CA TRP A 95 -18.69 0.56 -5.75
C TRP A 95 -18.01 -0.34 -4.72
N LEU A 96 -18.77 -1.27 -4.12
CA LEU A 96 -18.26 -2.12 -3.04
C LEU A 96 -17.20 -3.10 -3.57
N ALA A 97 -17.40 -3.68 -4.75
CA ALA A 97 -16.42 -4.58 -5.38
C ALA A 97 -15.10 -3.85 -5.66
N ILE A 98 -15.17 -2.66 -6.28
CA ILE A 98 -13.98 -1.87 -6.64
C ILE A 98 -13.23 -1.39 -5.39
N ILE A 99 -13.95 -0.84 -4.40
CA ILE A 99 -13.29 -0.32 -3.18
C ILE A 99 -12.71 -1.44 -2.32
N LEU A 100 -13.33 -2.62 -2.28
CA LEU A 100 -12.76 -3.79 -1.62
C LEU A 100 -11.51 -4.28 -2.35
N GLY A 101 -11.47 -4.24 -3.68
CA GLY A 101 -10.26 -4.49 -4.45
C GLY A 101 -9.12 -3.56 -4.01
N GLY A 102 -9.36 -2.24 -3.99
CA GLY A 102 -8.38 -1.27 -3.50
C GLY A 102 -7.99 -1.48 -2.03
N GLY A 103 -8.97 -1.83 -1.19
CA GLY A 103 -8.78 -2.16 0.22
C GLY A 103 -7.91 -3.39 0.44
N LEU A 104 -8.04 -4.43 -0.38
CA LEU A 104 -7.21 -5.63 -0.33
C LEU A 104 -5.74 -5.32 -0.67
N LEU A 105 -5.51 -4.56 -1.76
CA LEU A 105 -4.17 -4.09 -2.12
C LEU A 105 -3.55 -3.29 -0.97
N GLY A 106 -4.30 -2.31 -0.44
CA GLY A 106 -3.87 -1.49 0.70
C GLY A 106 -3.60 -2.31 1.97
N SER A 107 -4.40 -3.35 2.24
CA SER A 107 -4.24 -4.21 3.42
C SER A 107 -2.95 -5.02 3.36
N LEU A 108 -2.64 -5.61 2.20
CA LEU A 108 -1.37 -6.30 1.99
C LEU A 108 -0.19 -5.33 2.14
N MET A 109 -0.30 -4.14 1.56
CA MET A 109 0.73 -3.12 1.69
C MET A 109 0.96 -2.73 3.15
N TRP A 110 -0.11 -2.49 3.93
CA TRP A 110 -0.04 -2.20 5.36
C TRP A 110 0.64 -3.34 6.13
N PHE A 111 0.29 -4.59 5.81
CA PHE A 111 0.93 -5.76 6.41
C PHE A 111 2.45 -5.75 6.16
N ASN A 112 2.87 -5.51 4.91
CA ASN A 112 4.28 -5.37 4.57
C ASN A 112 4.99 -4.27 5.35
N VAL A 113 4.34 -3.12 5.58
CA VAL A 113 4.93 -2.04 6.39
C VAL A 113 5.25 -2.50 7.81
N TRP A 114 4.30 -3.16 8.47
CA TRP A 114 4.42 -3.50 9.89
C TRP A 114 5.20 -4.76 10.17
N PHE A 115 5.07 -5.78 9.32
CA PHE A 115 5.58 -7.12 9.59
C PHE A 115 6.81 -7.50 8.76
N VAL A 116 7.13 -6.78 7.69
CA VAL A 116 8.29 -7.07 6.83
C VAL A 116 9.29 -5.91 6.85
N ILE A 117 8.86 -4.72 6.45
CA ILE A 117 9.72 -3.54 6.30
C ILE A 117 10.21 -3.07 7.66
N TRP A 118 9.32 -2.87 8.64
CA TRP A 118 9.73 -2.37 9.95
C TRP A 118 10.71 -3.29 10.69
N PRO A 119 10.47 -4.60 10.83
CA PRO A 119 11.42 -5.50 11.47
C PRO A 119 12.79 -5.51 10.79
N ALA A 120 12.82 -5.49 9.45
CA ALA A 120 14.05 -5.39 8.69
C ALA A 120 14.81 -4.07 8.97
N GLN A 121 14.11 -2.94 8.97
CA GLN A 121 14.71 -1.63 9.21
C GLN A 121 15.23 -1.47 10.65
N LYS A 122 14.60 -2.12 11.65
CA LYS A 122 15.16 -2.14 13.01
C LYS A 122 16.58 -2.70 13.05
N VAL A 123 16.84 -3.79 12.34
CA VAL A 123 18.19 -4.39 12.25
C VAL A 123 19.16 -3.45 11.55
N VAL A 124 18.74 -2.83 10.44
CA VAL A 124 19.57 -1.87 9.69
C VAL A 124 19.94 -0.66 10.55
N ILE A 125 18.97 -0.11 11.29
CA ILE A 125 19.19 1.04 12.19
C ILE A 125 20.09 0.64 13.36
N ALA A 126 19.85 -0.50 14.00
CA ALA A 126 20.66 -0.99 15.11
C ALA A 126 22.11 -1.22 14.65
N SER A 127 22.31 -1.80 13.46
CA SER A 127 23.64 -2.03 12.89
C SER A 127 24.35 -0.70 12.62
N ALA A 128 23.65 0.28 12.05
CA ALA A 128 24.22 1.61 11.83
C ALA A 128 24.63 2.32 13.13
N LYS A 129 23.95 2.04 14.25
CA LYS A 129 24.28 2.56 15.58
C LYS A 129 25.34 1.74 16.33
N GLY A 130 25.73 0.57 15.81
CA GLY A 130 26.64 -0.34 16.50
C GLY A 130 25.98 -1.12 17.66
N GLU A 131 24.65 -1.22 17.65
CA GLU A 131 23.85 -1.87 18.71
C GLU A 131 23.62 -3.38 18.45
N THR A 132 24.04 -3.90 17.28
CA THR A 132 23.91 -5.31 16.91
C THR A 132 25.09 -5.79 16.06
N THR A 133 25.38 -7.08 16.15
CA THR A 133 26.36 -7.80 15.31
C THR A 133 25.70 -8.52 14.12
N GLU A 134 24.36 -8.51 14.00
CA GLU A 134 23.65 -9.09 12.85
C GLU A 134 24.04 -8.35 11.56
N ASN A 135 24.35 -9.10 10.50
CA ASN A 135 24.61 -8.53 9.18
C ASN A 135 23.32 -7.87 8.64
N PRO A 136 23.30 -6.54 8.39
CA PRO A 136 22.09 -5.84 7.97
C PRO A 136 21.73 -6.11 6.49
N ALA A 137 22.64 -6.64 5.66
CA ALA A 137 22.44 -6.70 4.22
C ALA A 137 21.23 -7.56 3.77
N PRO A 138 21.02 -8.79 4.30
CA PRO A 138 19.84 -9.59 3.93
C PRO A 138 18.53 -8.93 4.37
N ARG A 139 18.52 -8.30 5.55
CA ARG A 139 17.35 -7.56 6.06
C ARG A 139 17.06 -6.34 5.19
N ALA A 140 18.08 -5.55 4.84
CA ALA A 140 17.95 -4.40 3.95
C ALA A 140 17.38 -4.81 2.59
N ALA A 141 17.86 -5.91 2.00
CA ALA A 141 17.36 -6.44 0.74
C ALA A 141 15.88 -6.84 0.82
N ARG A 142 15.47 -7.57 1.87
CA ARG A 142 14.07 -7.95 2.10
C ARG A 142 13.17 -6.72 2.28
N GLY A 143 13.61 -5.76 3.10
CA GLY A 143 12.86 -4.52 3.33
C GLY A 143 12.70 -3.69 2.06
N LEU A 144 13.74 -3.62 1.21
CA LEU A 144 13.68 -2.96 -0.08
C LEU A 144 12.70 -3.66 -1.03
N LEU A 145 12.78 -4.99 -1.14
CA LEU A 145 11.89 -5.77 -2.01
C LEU A 145 10.41 -5.56 -1.61
N ALA A 146 10.07 -5.69 -0.33
CA ALA A 146 8.72 -5.42 0.16
C ALA A 146 8.30 -3.95 -0.09
N SER A 147 9.20 -2.98 0.06
CA SER A 147 8.92 -1.58 -0.23
C SER A 147 8.67 -1.30 -1.71
N ARG A 148 9.41 -1.98 -2.61
CA ARG A 148 9.20 -1.93 -4.06
C ARG A 148 7.89 -2.59 -4.46
N THR A 149 7.55 -3.73 -3.87
CA THR A 149 6.25 -4.38 -4.05
C THR A 149 5.11 -3.45 -3.61
N ASN A 150 5.23 -2.78 -2.45
CA ASN A 150 4.25 -1.79 -2.04
C ASN A 150 4.15 -0.62 -3.02
N THR A 151 5.27 -0.15 -3.56
CA THR A 151 5.27 0.92 -4.57
C THR A 151 4.57 0.49 -5.85
N LEU A 152 4.84 -0.73 -6.33
CA LEU A 152 4.15 -1.34 -7.46
C LEU A 152 2.63 -1.39 -7.24
N LEU A 153 2.20 -1.88 -6.08
CA LEU A 153 0.79 -2.03 -5.70
C LEU A 153 0.09 -0.68 -5.43
N SER A 154 0.84 0.36 -5.02
CA SER A 154 0.26 1.66 -4.70
C SER A 154 -0.44 2.32 -5.89
N ILE A 155 0.05 2.08 -7.12
CA ILE A 155 -0.50 2.65 -8.35
C ILE A 155 -1.91 2.10 -8.65
N PRO A 156 -2.12 0.78 -8.84
CA PRO A 156 -3.46 0.23 -9.02
C PRO A 156 -4.36 0.42 -7.80
N MET A 157 -3.81 0.44 -6.59
CA MET A 157 -4.59 0.71 -5.38
C MET A 157 -5.22 2.11 -5.43
N LEU A 158 -4.43 3.15 -5.74
CA LEU A 158 -4.95 4.51 -5.88
C LEU A 158 -5.94 4.63 -7.04
N PHE A 159 -5.69 3.92 -8.14
CA PHE A 159 -6.64 3.87 -9.26
C PHE A 159 -7.99 3.30 -8.81
N LEU A 160 -8.02 2.16 -8.12
CA LEU A 160 -9.27 1.56 -7.61
C LEU A 160 -9.98 2.49 -6.62
N MET A 161 -9.25 3.15 -5.73
CA MET A 161 -9.83 4.15 -4.80
C MET A 161 -10.49 5.31 -5.55
N GLY A 162 -9.85 5.81 -6.62
CA GLY A 162 -10.42 6.84 -7.48
C GLY A 162 -11.61 6.33 -8.29
N ALA A 163 -11.49 5.14 -8.87
CA ALA A 163 -12.49 4.53 -9.76
C ALA A 163 -13.80 4.22 -9.03
N ALA A 164 -13.73 3.73 -7.79
CA ALA A 164 -14.90 3.24 -7.06
C ALA A 164 -16.12 4.17 -7.10
N ARG A 165 -15.91 5.49 -7.01
CA ARG A 165 -16.99 6.50 -7.12
C ARG A 165 -16.99 7.32 -8.41
N ASN A 166 -15.92 7.33 -9.19
CA ASN A 166 -15.75 8.28 -10.30
C ASN A 166 -15.66 7.62 -11.68
N LEU A 167 -15.62 6.29 -11.76
CA LEU A 167 -15.58 5.54 -13.01
C LEU A 167 -16.68 4.50 -13.01
N SER A 168 -17.77 4.76 -13.73
CA SER A 168 -18.86 3.81 -13.95
C SER A 168 -18.49 2.84 -15.08
N ILE A 169 -18.30 1.57 -14.73
CA ILE A 169 -18.00 0.46 -15.65
C ILE A 169 -19.29 -0.30 -15.94
N SER A 170 -20.02 -0.66 -14.89
CA SER A 170 -21.32 -1.32 -14.99
C SER A 170 -22.25 -0.86 -13.86
N PHE A 171 -23.53 -0.74 -14.17
CA PHE A 171 -24.57 -0.38 -13.18
C PHE A 171 -25.21 -1.61 -12.54
N ASP A 172 -25.08 -2.79 -13.16
CA ASP A 172 -25.77 -4.03 -12.77
C ASP A 172 -24.77 -5.14 -12.41
N VAL A 173 -23.87 -4.85 -11.46
CA VAL A 173 -22.92 -5.86 -10.95
C VAL A 173 -23.64 -6.87 -10.07
N THR A 174 -23.57 -8.15 -10.43
CA THR A 174 -24.06 -9.24 -9.60
C THR A 174 -23.07 -9.60 -8.50
N SER A 175 -23.56 -10.23 -7.42
CA SER A 175 -22.67 -10.78 -6.39
C SER A 175 -21.65 -11.77 -6.98
N ALA A 176 -22.03 -12.61 -7.95
CA ALA A 176 -21.13 -13.62 -8.51
C ALA A 176 -19.94 -13.01 -9.27
N GLU A 177 -20.20 -11.97 -10.06
CA GLU A 177 -19.20 -11.15 -10.75
C GLU A 177 -18.25 -10.49 -9.73
N ALA A 178 -18.80 -9.84 -8.72
CA ALA A 178 -18.01 -9.21 -7.67
C ALA A 178 -17.11 -10.20 -6.92
N HIS A 179 -17.60 -11.39 -6.58
CA HIS A 179 -16.79 -12.43 -5.95
C HIS A 179 -15.69 -12.94 -6.88
N THR A 180 -16.00 -13.12 -8.17
CA THR A 180 -15.01 -13.53 -9.18
C THR A 180 -13.89 -12.50 -9.29
N PHE A 181 -14.25 -11.21 -9.43
CA PHE A 181 -13.30 -10.12 -9.48
C PHE A 181 -12.40 -10.08 -8.23
N LEU A 182 -12.99 -10.11 -7.02
CA LEU A 182 -12.23 -10.10 -5.76
C LEU A 182 -11.35 -11.34 -5.59
N GLY A 183 -11.82 -12.51 -6.02
CA GLY A 183 -11.05 -13.75 -6.01
C GLY A 183 -9.81 -13.68 -6.91
N VAL A 184 -9.95 -13.11 -8.12
CA VAL A 184 -8.82 -12.88 -9.04
C VAL A 184 -7.83 -11.88 -8.43
N ILE A 185 -8.30 -10.79 -7.82
CA ILE A 185 -7.43 -9.83 -7.12
C ILE A 185 -6.64 -10.51 -6.00
N LEU A 186 -7.30 -11.33 -5.17
CA LEU A 186 -6.63 -12.10 -4.11
C LEU A 186 -5.57 -13.05 -4.67
N GLY A 187 -5.85 -13.73 -5.79
CA GLY A 187 -4.88 -14.58 -6.47
C GLY A 187 -3.64 -13.81 -6.93
N ILE A 188 -3.83 -12.65 -7.55
CA ILE A 188 -2.73 -11.76 -7.96
C ILE A 188 -1.92 -11.33 -6.73
N LEU A 189 -2.58 -10.88 -5.66
CA LEU A 189 -1.93 -10.45 -4.44
C LEU A 189 -1.12 -11.57 -3.79
N ALA A 190 -1.65 -12.79 -3.74
CA ALA A 190 -0.93 -13.95 -3.21
C ALA A 190 0.35 -14.23 -4.01
N ILE A 191 0.29 -14.20 -5.34
CA ILE A 191 1.45 -14.40 -6.21
C ILE A 191 2.50 -13.30 -5.97
N VAL A 192 2.06 -12.04 -5.94
CA VAL A 192 2.94 -10.88 -5.75
C VAL A 192 3.59 -10.91 -4.36
N GLU A 193 2.84 -11.26 -3.32
CA GLU A 193 3.35 -11.33 -1.95
C GLU A 193 4.31 -12.50 -1.75
N ILE A 194 3.96 -13.70 -2.24
CA ILE A 194 4.86 -14.85 -2.21
C ILE A 194 6.19 -14.49 -2.87
N ASN A 195 6.14 -13.76 -4.00
CA ASN A 195 7.35 -13.27 -4.63
C ASN A 195 8.12 -12.30 -3.73
N ALA A 196 7.46 -11.31 -3.12
CA ALA A 196 8.09 -10.36 -2.22
C ALA A 196 8.75 -11.01 -0.99
N LEU A 197 8.21 -12.14 -0.52
CA LEU A 197 8.68 -12.87 0.66
C LEU A 197 9.71 -13.96 0.34
N THR A 198 9.87 -14.37 -0.91
CA THR A 198 10.78 -15.46 -1.29
C THR A 198 11.90 -15.03 -2.24
N ALA A 199 11.65 -14.03 -3.09
CA ALA A 199 12.65 -13.56 -4.04
C ALA A 199 13.87 -12.93 -3.34
N ILE A 200 15.00 -13.00 -4.05
CA ILE A 200 16.28 -12.39 -3.71
C ILE A 200 16.63 -11.34 -4.77
N PRO A 201 17.59 -10.43 -4.53
CA PRO A 201 17.94 -9.36 -5.48
C PRO A 201 18.34 -9.83 -6.89
N GLU A 202 18.73 -11.09 -7.04
CA GLU A 202 19.13 -11.71 -8.30
C GLU A 202 17.96 -12.40 -9.02
N SER A 203 16.81 -12.61 -8.34
CA SER A 203 15.64 -13.27 -8.90
C SER A 203 15.11 -12.53 -10.13
N ALA A 204 14.74 -13.28 -11.17
CA ALA A 204 14.19 -12.71 -12.41
C ALA A 204 12.94 -11.87 -12.16
N SER A 205 12.10 -12.26 -11.20
CA SER A 205 10.90 -11.55 -10.80
C SER A 205 11.16 -10.18 -10.13
N PHE A 206 12.36 -9.96 -9.59
CA PHE A 206 12.72 -8.68 -9.00
C PHE A 206 13.22 -7.68 -10.04
N LYS A 207 13.81 -8.16 -11.15
CA LYS A 207 14.40 -7.30 -12.20
C LYS A 207 13.45 -6.17 -12.67
N PRO A 208 12.15 -6.42 -12.93
CA PRO A 208 11.24 -5.37 -13.38
C PRO A 208 11.04 -4.24 -12.37
N ILE A 209 11.09 -4.52 -11.07
CA ILE A 209 10.82 -3.54 -10.00
C ILE A 209 12.07 -3.05 -9.27
N LYS A 210 13.26 -3.48 -9.72
CA LYS A 210 14.54 -3.13 -9.08
C LYS A 210 14.84 -1.63 -9.17
N THR A 211 14.53 -1.02 -10.30
CA THR A 211 14.82 0.41 -10.57
C THR A 211 13.57 1.27 -10.36
N VAL A 212 13.77 2.57 -10.17
CA VAL A 212 12.66 3.55 -10.05
C VAL A 212 11.78 3.53 -11.30
N LYS A 213 12.38 3.66 -12.49
CA LYS A 213 11.64 3.59 -13.76
C LYS A 213 10.92 2.26 -13.94
N GLY A 214 11.59 1.16 -13.56
CA GLY A 214 11.04 -0.18 -13.62
C GLY A 214 9.78 -0.34 -12.77
N VAL A 215 9.84 -0.04 -11.48
CA VAL A 215 8.69 -0.21 -10.57
C VAL A 215 7.51 0.67 -10.96
N ILE A 216 7.76 1.89 -11.46
CA ILE A 216 6.69 2.77 -11.97
C ILE A 216 6.03 2.15 -13.20
N THR A 217 6.83 1.73 -14.19
CA THR A 217 6.33 1.12 -15.43
C THR A 217 5.53 -0.15 -15.13
N SER A 218 6.09 -1.04 -14.31
CA SER A 218 5.39 -2.27 -13.89
C SER A 218 4.11 -1.97 -13.13
N GLY A 219 4.06 -0.89 -12.33
CA GLY A 219 2.87 -0.51 -11.58
C GLY A 219 1.74 -0.05 -12.50
N PHE A 220 2.04 0.71 -13.54
CA PHE A 220 1.07 1.08 -14.57
C PHE A 220 0.63 -0.11 -15.43
N ILE A 221 1.54 -1.04 -15.76
CA ILE A 221 1.17 -2.29 -16.43
C ILE A 221 0.19 -3.10 -15.56
N LEU A 222 0.49 -3.26 -14.27
CA LEU A 222 -0.42 -3.94 -13.34
C LEU A 222 -1.76 -3.21 -13.21
N CYS A 223 -1.73 -1.88 -13.18
CA CYS A 223 -2.95 -1.06 -13.19
C CYS A 223 -3.79 -1.27 -14.45
N LEU A 224 -3.16 -1.36 -15.62
CA LEU A 224 -3.85 -1.66 -16.87
C LEU A 224 -4.47 -3.06 -16.85
N ILE A 225 -3.75 -4.06 -16.34
CA ILE A 225 -4.28 -5.43 -16.17
C ILE A 225 -5.51 -5.42 -15.26
N ILE A 226 -5.41 -4.75 -14.10
CA ILE A 226 -6.54 -4.63 -13.16
C ILE A 226 -7.72 -3.88 -13.79
N TYR A 227 -7.46 -2.84 -14.59
CA TYR A 227 -8.51 -2.14 -15.33
C TYR A 227 -9.21 -3.04 -16.34
N VAL A 228 -8.46 -3.83 -17.13
CA VAL A 228 -9.07 -4.80 -18.06
C VAL A 228 -9.88 -5.85 -17.29
N LEU A 229 -9.41 -6.29 -16.12
CA LEU A 229 -10.18 -7.21 -15.27
C LEU A 229 -11.46 -6.59 -14.72
N LEU A 230 -11.47 -5.28 -14.43
CA LEU A 230 -12.69 -4.58 -14.06
C LEU A 230 -13.71 -4.63 -15.20
N GLU A 231 -13.32 -4.22 -16.41
CA GLU A 231 -14.18 -4.23 -17.61
C GLU A 231 -14.68 -5.64 -17.98
N ALA A 232 -13.88 -6.67 -17.69
CA ALA A 232 -14.21 -8.05 -18.06
C ALA A 232 -15.03 -8.81 -17.00
N LEU A 233 -14.99 -8.38 -15.73
CA LEU A 233 -15.54 -9.15 -14.60
C LEU A 233 -16.62 -8.42 -13.80
N LEU A 234 -16.81 -7.11 -13.98
CA LEU A 234 -17.84 -6.29 -13.32
C LEU A 234 -18.71 -5.60 -14.37
#